data_AF-A0A3N5PIZ0-F1
#
_entry.id   AF-A0A3N5PIZ0-F1
#
_cell.length_a   1.000
_cell.length_b   1.000
_cell.length_c   1.000
_cell.angle_alpha   90.00
_cell.angle_beta   90.00
_cell.angle_gamma   90.00
#
_symmetry.space_group_name_H-M   'P 1'
#
loop_
_entity.id
_entity.type
_entity.pdbx_description
1 polymer ?
#
loop_
_entity_poly.entity_id
_entity_poly.type
_entity_poly.pdbx_seq_one_letter_code
_entity_poly.pdbx_strand_id
1 'polypeptide(L)'
;MRKILLIVFIPIMVMAQYEDSGIRGKYFSKKTLTESVIPSFETSKDKLPSPILENNPEYIELYWKTWQLAFDHYKNPPTGSPFVSAY
;
A
#
# COMPACT_ATOMS: atom_id res chain seq x y z
N MET A 1 -49.66 -7.13 49.93
CA MET A 1 -48.27 -6.61 50.12
C MET A 1 -47.65 -6.38 48.75
N ARG A 2 -47.53 -5.12 48.31
CA ARG A 2 -47.11 -4.77 46.93
C ARG A 2 -45.59 -4.59 46.90
N LYS A 3 -44.87 -5.57 46.34
CA LYS A 3 -43.41 -5.48 46.15
C LYS A 3 -43.13 -4.53 44.99
N ILE A 4 -42.63 -3.34 45.27
CA ILE A 4 -42.17 -2.39 44.25
C ILE A 4 -40.77 -2.84 43.84
N LEU A 5 -40.64 -3.38 42.63
CA LEU A 5 -39.36 -3.73 42.03
C LEU A 5 -38.75 -2.43 41.45
N LEU A 6 -37.75 -1.89 42.13
CA LEU A 6 -36.95 -0.76 41.63
C LEU A 6 -35.97 -1.28 40.57
N ILE A 7 -36.29 -1.06 39.29
CA ILE A 7 -35.35 -1.24 38.20
C ILE A 7 -34.46 0.01 38.16
N VAL A 8 -33.21 -0.15 38.61
CA VAL A 8 -32.20 0.91 38.53
C VAL A 8 -31.75 1.01 37.08
N PHE A 9 -32.11 2.10 36.41
CA PHE A 9 -31.60 2.44 35.08
C PHE A 9 -30.18 2.99 35.26
N ILE A 10 -29.18 2.10 35.24
CA ILE A 10 -27.77 2.52 35.15
C ILE A 10 -27.56 2.95 33.70
N PRO A 11 -27.23 4.21 33.41
CA PRO A 11 -26.84 4.59 32.06
C PRO A 11 -25.56 3.82 31.73
N ILE A 12 -25.67 2.85 30.83
CA ILE A 12 -24.50 2.16 30.29
C ILE A 12 -23.78 3.19 29.44
N MET A 13 -22.82 3.88 30.04
CA MET A 13 -21.92 4.75 29.33
C MET A 13 -21.08 3.84 28.42
N VAL A 14 -21.45 3.80 27.14
CA VAL A 14 -20.70 3.06 26.13
C VAL A 14 -19.41 3.85 25.87
N MET A 15 -18.33 3.42 26.52
CA MET A 15 -16.99 3.92 26.22
C MET A 15 -16.57 3.38 24.84
N ALA A 16 -15.92 4.22 24.03
CA ALA A 16 -15.33 3.76 22.79
C ALA A 16 -14.34 2.61 23.09
N GLN A 17 -14.59 1.43 22.52
CA GLN A 17 -13.76 0.24 22.74
C GLN A 17 -12.45 0.23 21.95
N TYR A 18 -12.15 1.33 21.26
CA TYR A 18 -10.93 1.49 20.49
C TYR A 18 -10.12 2.63 21.10
N GLU A 19 -8.92 2.28 21.55
CA GLU A 19 -7.91 3.22 22.01
C GLU A 19 -7.15 3.74 20.77
N ASP A 20 -7.52 4.94 20.28
CA ASP A 20 -6.71 5.65 19.30
C ASP A 20 -5.48 6.25 19.98
N SER A 21 -4.45 5.43 20.17
CA SER A 21 -3.18 5.93 20.71
C SER A 21 -2.46 6.93 19.77
N GLY A 22 -2.94 7.13 18.54
CA GLY A 22 -2.23 7.88 17.49
C GLY A 22 -0.97 7.18 16.95
N ILE A 23 -0.53 6.09 17.60
CA ILE A 23 0.66 5.33 17.22
C ILE A 23 0.31 4.36 16.10
N ARG A 24 0.66 4.74 14.86
CA ARG A 24 0.52 3.87 13.70
C ARG A 24 1.51 2.70 13.78
N GLY A 25 1.06 1.51 13.38
CA GLY A 25 1.94 0.33 13.33
C GLY A 25 2.26 -0.31 14.69
N LYS A 26 1.57 0.06 15.78
CA LYS A 26 1.77 -0.48 17.15
C LYS A 26 1.84 -2.00 17.23
N TYR A 27 1.09 -2.70 16.39
CA TYR A 27 0.97 -4.16 16.40
C TYR A 27 1.77 -4.86 15.29
N PHE A 28 2.53 -4.12 14.48
CA PHE A 28 3.30 -4.67 13.37
C PHE A 28 4.80 -4.48 13.60
N SER A 29 5.57 -5.56 13.44
CA SER A 29 7.02 -5.46 13.44
C SER A 29 7.49 -4.58 12.29
N LYS A 30 8.48 -3.72 12.54
CA LYS A 30 9.11 -2.92 11.48
C LYS A 30 9.79 -3.86 10.48
N LYS A 31 9.49 -3.67 9.21
CA LYS A 31 10.19 -4.35 8.12
C LYS A 31 11.58 -3.72 7.98
N THR A 32 12.59 -4.54 7.76
CA THR A 32 13.93 -4.08 7.38
C THR A 32 13.91 -3.67 5.92
N LEU A 33 14.70 -2.66 5.55
CA LEU A 33 14.94 -2.33 4.15
C LEU A 33 15.56 -3.54 3.47
N THR A 34 14.90 -4.06 2.44
CA THR A 34 15.49 -5.08 1.57
C THR A 34 16.27 -4.37 0.48
N GLU A 35 17.59 -4.49 0.50
CA GLU A 35 18.43 -4.06 -0.63
C GLU A 35 18.08 -4.94 -1.84
N SER A 36 17.32 -4.37 -2.76
CA SER A 36 16.95 -5.03 -4.02
C SER A 36 17.61 -4.31 -5.17
N VAL A 37 18.15 -5.08 -6.10
CA VAL A 37 18.56 -4.54 -7.40
C VAL A 37 17.31 -4.01 -8.09
N ILE A 38 17.36 -2.75 -8.53
CA ILE A 38 16.26 -2.15 -9.31
C ILE A 38 16.32 -2.79 -10.71
N PRO A 39 15.24 -3.46 -11.16
CA PRO A 39 15.24 -4.06 -12.48
C PRO A 39 15.28 -2.98 -13.56
N SER A 40 15.92 -3.27 -14.69
CA SER A 40 15.87 -2.41 -15.87
C SER A 40 14.73 -2.83 -16.79
N PHE A 41 14.29 -1.92 -17.66
CA PHE A 41 13.32 -2.23 -18.72
C PHE A 41 13.82 -3.38 -19.59
N GLU A 42 15.09 -3.34 -20.03
CA GLU A 42 15.69 -4.36 -20.91
C GLU A 42 15.64 -5.76 -20.29
N THR A 43 15.95 -5.89 -19.00
CA THR A 43 15.91 -7.19 -18.30
C THR A 43 14.49 -7.69 -17.97
N SER A 44 13.48 -6.83 -18.16
CA SER A 44 12.10 -7.07 -17.70
C SER A 44 11.09 -7.11 -18.82
N LYS A 45 11.41 -6.58 -20.01
CA LYS A 45 10.49 -6.42 -21.13
C LYS A 45 9.75 -7.71 -21.50
N ASP A 46 10.45 -8.84 -21.52
CA ASP A 46 9.89 -10.15 -21.86
C ASP A 46 8.92 -10.70 -20.80
N LYS A 47 8.86 -10.09 -19.62
CA LYS A 47 7.92 -10.43 -18.54
C LYS A 47 6.69 -9.53 -18.55
N LEU A 48 6.68 -8.47 -19.36
CA LEU A 48 5.56 -7.54 -19.47
C LEU A 48 4.51 -8.10 -20.44
N PRO A 49 3.23 -7.67 -20.30
CA PRO A 49 2.21 -8.01 -21.28
C PRO A 49 2.60 -7.51 -22.68
N SER A 50 2.47 -8.36 -23.70
CA SER A 50 2.64 -7.91 -25.08
C SER A 50 1.38 -7.15 -25.54
N PRO A 51 1.51 -5.91 -26.06
CA PRO A 51 0.37 -5.18 -26.59
C PRO A 51 -0.08 -5.81 -27.91
N ILE A 52 -1.40 -5.97 -28.09
CA ILE A 52 -2.00 -6.47 -29.33
C ILE A 52 -2.96 -5.40 -29.85
N LEU A 53 -2.60 -4.77 -30.95
CA LEU A 53 -3.39 -3.74 -31.60
C LEU A 53 -3.09 -3.76 -33.11
N GLU A 54 -4.12 -3.87 -33.95
CA GLU A 54 -3.94 -4.02 -35.40
C GLU A 54 -3.80 -2.67 -36.12
N ASN A 55 -4.54 -1.67 -35.66
CA ASN A 55 -4.57 -0.33 -36.23
C ASN A 55 -3.90 0.62 -35.23
N ASN A 56 -3.04 1.53 -35.69
CA ASN A 56 -2.28 2.51 -34.89
C ASN A 56 -0.99 1.96 -34.23
N PRO A 57 0.06 1.65 -35.02
CA PRO A 57 1.35 1.18 -34.49
C PRO A 57 1.99 2.16 -33.49
N GLU A 58 1.72 3.45 -33.60
CA GLU A 58 2.19 4.49 -32.68
C GLU A 58 1.72 4.26 -31.23
N TYR A 59 0.59 3.60 -31.02
CA TYR A 59 0.12 3.26 -29.68
C TYR A 59 0.89 2.08 -29.09
N ILE A 60 1.37 1.16 -29.92
CA ILE A 60 2.29 0.10 -29.48
C ILE A 60 3.62 0.74 -29.08
N GLU A 61 4.12 1.72 -29.84
CA GLU A 61 5.34 2.45 -29.49
C GLU A 61 5.17 3.23 -28.17
N LEU A 62 4.05 3.93 -28.00
CA LEU A 62 3.71 4.65 -26.78
C LEU A 62 3.63 3.70 -25.57
N TYR A 63 3.02 2.53 -25.73
CA TYR A 63 2.96 1.50 -24.70
C TYR A 63 4.36 1.12 -24.21
N TRP A 64 5.27 0.81 -25.14
CA TRP A 64 6.64 0.44 -24.78
C TRP A 64 7.42 1.61 -24.17
N LYS A 65 7.21 2.83 -24.67
CA LYS A 65 7.83 4.03 -24.10
C LYS A 65 7.35 4.34 -22.69
N THR A 66 6.08 4.09 -22.41
CA THR A 66 5.52 4.26 -21.06
C THR A 66 6.18 3.31 -20.07
N TRP A 67 6.39 2.05 -20.45
CA TRP A 67 7.13 1.11 -19.61
C TRP A 67 8.58 1.53 -19.43
N GLN A 68 9.28 1.91 -20.50
CA GLN A 68 10.66 2.39 -20.39
C GLN A 68 10.76 3.55 -19.37
N LEU A 69 9.87 4.54 -19.48
CA LEU A 69 9.79 5.66 -18.53
C LEU A 69 9.53 5.22 -17.09
N ALA A 70 8.63 4.26 -16.87
CA ALA A 70 8.33 3.77 -15.54
C ALA A 70 9.57 3.11 -14.89
N PHE A 71 10.27 2.26 -15.64
CA PHE A 71 11.49 1.60 -15.16
C PHE A 71 12.63 2.59 -14.90
N ASP A 72 12.78 3.63 -15.72
CA ASP A 72 13.78 4.69 -15.51
C ASP A 72 13.53 5.51 -14.23
N HIS A 73 12.30 5.49 -13.70
CA HIS A 73 11.93 6.24 -12.50
C HIS A 73 11.94 5.42 -11.21
N TYR A 74 12.18 4.11 -11.29
CA TYR A 74 12.33 3.29 -10.10
C TYR A 74 13.55 3.70 -9.28
N LYS A 75 13.37 3.91 -7.98
CA LYS A 75 14.38 4.43 -7.05
C LYS A 75 14.33 3.70 -5.73
N ASN A 76 15.50 3.60 -5.11
CA ASN A 76 15.58 3.20 -3.71
C ASN A 76 15.11 4.36 -2.82
N PRO A 77 14.47 4.05 -1.69
CA PRO A 77 14.06 5.08 -0.75
C PRO A 77 15.28 5.81 -0.19
N PRO A 78 15.20 7.14 0.02
CA PRO A 78 16.27 7.90 0.65
C PRO A 78 16.62 7.37 2.04
N THR A 79 17.86 7.55 2.48
CA THR A 79 18.28 7.21 3.85
C THR A 79 17.40 7.91 4.88
N GLY A 80 16.86 7.16 5.84
CA GLY A 80 15.94 7.69 6.87
C GLY A 80 14.46 7.74 6.45
N SER A 81 14.15 7.38 5.21
CA SER A 81 12.76 7.17 4.76
C SER A 81 12.08 6.01 5.50
N PRO A 82 10.77 6.08 5.80
CA PRO A 82 10.01 4.97 6.37
C PRO A 82 9.70 3.86 5.36
N PHE A 83 9.99 4.06 4.07
CA PHE A 83 9.77 3.07 3.01
C PHE A 83 10.84 1.97 3.07
N VAL A 84 10.39 0.73 2.87
CA VAL A 84 11.22 -0.50 3.02
C VAL A 84 11.41 -1.25 1.70
N SER A 85 10.98 -0.66 0.58
CA SER A 85 11.10 -1.18 -0.78
C SER A 85 11.37 -0.04 -1.76
N ALA A 86 11.99 -0.37 -2.90
CA ALA A 86 12.07 0.53 -4.04
C ALA A 86 10.66 0.87 -4.58
N TYR A 87 10.54 2.04 -5.22
CA TYR A 87 9.30 2.57 -5.79
C TYR A 87 9.56 3.30 -7.10
#